data_AF-V5ESW7-F1
#
_entry.id   AF-V5ESW7-F1
#
_cell.length_a   1.000
_cell.length_b   1.000
_cell.length_c   1.000
_cell.angle_alpha   90.00
_cell.angle_beta   90.00
_cell.angle_gamma   90.00
#
_symmetry.space_group_name_H-M   'P 1'
#
loop_
_entity.id
_entity.type
_entity.pdbx_description
1 polymer ?
#
loop_
_entity_poly.entity_id
_entity_poly.type
_entity_poly.pdbx_seq_one_letter_code
_entity_poly.pdbx_strand_id
1 'polypeptide(L)'
;MAPIPTIPLGGSASSIAVGRVAFGCMGMSWCDPSQATPDSQAFETIRTAVDSGSNFLNTGAFYGPQSDPYANLKLLRRFYEAHPEYKAKTVLSVKGGMSISGYKEKGMGGLQPDSSVEGLEADLKGIREQLGTDQGGKEIDVYEMARRDPRSSVKQIMYNMLALSSETYTDENGKQVKGKGLFGHISLSELGLESIKEAVSVAPIACVELEVSPWELDAFNLGIVDYCAEQKIPILAYSPTGKGILSGNIQKPEDLPENDIRRHMDRLNGENLAKNLELANEFKTLAAQHQPEVTPTQLGLAWLIKSSDVLVPLPGTSKAARAKENADAANIELDAQTMKKLDDKVKQFKTAGGRYNKAARDHLALWG
;
A
#
# COMPACT_ATOMS: atom_id res chain seq x y z
N MET A 1 -19.15 -6.98 -16.35
CA MET A 1 -17.82 -6.53 -16.80
C MET A 1 -16.86 -7.68 -16.59
N ALA A 2 -15.89 -7.86 -17.49
CA ALA A 2 -14.84 -8.83 -17.25
C ALA A 2 -14.04 -8.40 -16.01
N PRO A 3 -13.68 -9.33 -15.10
CA PRO A 3 -12.77 -9.02 -14.00
C PRO A 3 -11.43 -8.51 -14.56
N ILE A 4 -10.78 -7.58 -13.85
CA ILE A 4 -9.48 -7.04 -14.25
C ILE A 4 -8.43 -8.16 -14.36
N PRO A 5 -7.35 -7.97 -15.16
CA PRO A 5 -6.25 -8.94 -15.21
C PRO A 5 -5.67 -9.18 -13.82
N THR A 6 -5.04 -10.34 -13.64
CA THR A 6 -4.44 -10.74 -12.36
C THR A 6 -2.93 -10.98 -12.49
N ILE A 7 -2.24 -10.95 -11.36
CA ILE A 7 -0.84 -11.32 -11.20
C ILE A 7 -0.69 -12.24 -9.97
N PRO A 8 0.16 -13.29 -10.01
CA PRO A 8 0.47 -14.07 -8.82
C PRO A 8 1.28 -13.24 -7.81
N LEU A 9 1.12 -13.52 -6.53
CA LEU A 9 2.07 -13.07 -5.51
C LEU A 9 3.43 -13.79 -5.67
N GLY A 10 4.44 -13.33 -4.94
CA GLY A 10 5.77 -13.93 -4.91
C GLY A 10 5.92 -15.08 -3.91
N GLY A 11 7.11 -15.68 -3.88
CA GLY A 11 7.50 -16.65 -2.87
C GLY A 11 6.54 -17.84 -2.72
N SER A 12 6.25 -18.21 -1.47
CA SER A 12 5.31 -19.27 -1.07
C SER A 12 3.86 -18.93 -1.41
N ALA A 13 3.55 -17.66 -1.64
CA ALA A 13 2.22 -17.18 -2.03
C ALA A 13 1.96 -17.24 -3.54
N SER A 14 2.88 -17.80 -4.34
CA SER A 14 2.80 -17.77 -5.82
C SER A 14 1.62 -18.47 -6.47
N SER A 15 0.85 -19.26 -5.70
CA SER A 15 -0.43 -19.81 -6.15
C SER A 15 -1.62 -18.86 -5.95
N ILE A 16 -1.43 -17.76 -5.23
CA ILE A 16 -2.44 -16.75 -4.92
C ILE A 16 -2.37 -15.65 -6.00
N ALA A 17 -3.45 -15.49 -6.75
CA ALA A 17 -3.58 -14.44 -7.76
C ALA A 17 -4.37 -13.24 -7.23
N VAL A 18 -3.86 -12.05 -7.51
CA VAL A 18 -4.47 -10.77 -7.13
C VAL A 18 -4.71 -9.91 -8.36
N GLY A 19 -5.73 -9.06 -8.32
CA GLY A 19 -6.01 -8.11 -9.40
C GLY A 19 -4.84 -7.15 -9.65
N ARG A 20 -4.68 -6.70 -10.90
CA ARG A 20 -3.65 -5.72 -11.31
C ARG A 20 -3.85 -4.31 -10.73
N VAL A 21 -4.90 -4.11 -9.94
CA VAL A 21 -5.10 -2.95 -9.06
C VAL A 21 -5.54 -3.48 -7.70
N ALA A 22 -4.81 -3.13 -6.64
CA ALA A 22 -5.14 -3.45 -5.26
C ALA A 22 -5.97 -2.33 -4.62
N PHE A 23 -6.53 -2.56 -3.42
CA PHE A 23 -7.38 -1.59 -2.74
C PHE A 23 -6.84 -1.19 -1.37
N GLY A 24 -6.54 0.11 -1.20
CA GLY A 24 -6.07 0.66 0.07
C GLY A 24 -7.20 1.14 0.98
N CYS A 25 -7.25 0.62 2.21
CA CYS A 25 -8.31 0.94 3.18
C CYS A 25 -7.99 2.11 4.13
N MET A 26 -6.74 2.60 4.15
CA MET A 26 -6.25 3.63 5.08
C MET A 26 -7.17 4.85 5.20
N GLY A 27 -7.59 5.42 4.07
CA GLY A 27 -8.36 6.67 4.02
C GLY A 27 -9.79 6.57 4.55
N MET A 28 -10.27 5.37 4.91
CA MET A 28 -11.62 5.21 5.49
C MET A 28 -11.69 5.61 6.96
N SER A 29 -10.56 5.56 7.68
CA SER A 29 -10.50 5.79 9.13
C SER A 29 -9.28 6.59 9.60
N TRP A 30 -8.25 6.76 8.77
CA TRP A 30 -7.09 7.57 9.13
C TRP A 30 -7.32 9.06 8.81
N CYS A 31 -8.28 9.62 9.51
CA CYS A 31 -8.73 11.00 9.40
C CYS A 31 -9.23 11.48 10.77
N ASP A 32 -9.74 12.71 10.82
CA ASP A 32 -10.54 13.16 11.95
C ASP A 32 -11.70 12.16 12.20
N PRO A 33 -11.95 11.71 13.44
CA PRO A 33 -13.05 10.78 13.73
C PRO A 33 -14.42 11.25 13.23
N SER A 34 -14.67 12.56 13.22
CA SER A 34 -15.92 13.14 12.69
C SER A 34 -16.07 13.00 11.17
N GLN A 35 -14.97 12.71 10.47
CA GLN A 35 -14.91 12.48 9.03
C GLN A 35 -14.72 11.00 8.67
N ALA A 36 -14.74 10.10 9.66
CA ALA A 36 -14.62 8.66 9.42
C ALA A 36 -15.72 8.19 8.47
N THR A 37 -15.36 7.29 7.54
CA THR A 37 -16.32 6.78 6.56
C THR A 37 -17.36 5.89 7.28
N PRO A 38 -18.67 6.17 7.15
CA PRO A 38 -19.70 5.32 7.73
C PRO A 38 -19.65 3.89 7.18
N ASP A 39 -20.01 2.90 8.01
CA ASP A 39 -19.97 1.48 7.64
C ASP A 39 -20.71 1.17 6.33
N SER A 40 -21.91 1.73 6.13
CA SER A 40 -22.70 1.50 4.91
C SER A 40 -21.92 1.89 3.64
N GLN A 41 -21.28 3.06 3.65
CA GLN A 41 -20.48 3.57 2.54
C GLN A 41 -19.16 2.80 2.38
N ALA A 42 -18.49 2.49 3.49
CA ALA A 42 -17.25 1.71 3.47
C ALA A 42 -17.50 0.31 2.91
N PHE A 43 -18.55 -0.38 3.36
CA PHE A 43 -18.88 -1.73 2.93
C PHE A 43 -19.26 -1.76 1.45
N GLU A 44 -20.09 -0.81 0.99
CA GLU A 44 -20.39 -0.66 -0.44
C GLU A 44 -19.12 -0.47 -1.27
N THR A 45 -18.20 0.36 -0.80
CA THR A 45 -16.94 0.64 -1.49
C THR A 45 -16.03 -0.59 -1.55
N ILE A 46 -15.85 -1.31 -0.43
CA ILE A 46 -15.04 -2.53 -0.37
C ILE A 46 -15.64 -3.61 -1.29
N ARG A 47 -16.95 -3.84 -1.21
CA ARG A 47 -17.63 -4.81 -2.10
C ARG A 47 -17.42 -4.44 -3.56
N THR A 48 -17.60 -3.18 -3.92
CA THR A 48 -17.41 -2.69 -5.29
C THR A 48 -15.98 -2.89 -5.78
N ALA A 49 -14.97 -2.63 -4.94
CA ALA A 49 -13.57 -2.87 -5.29
C ALA A 49 -13.32 -4.37 -5.56
N VAL A 50 -13.71 -5.23 -4.63
CA VAL A 50 -13.48 -6.68 -4.71
C VAL A 50 -14.25 -7.31 -5.87
N ASP A 51 -15.52 -6.94 -6.07
CA ASP A 51 -16.35 -7.44 -7.19
C ASP A 51 -15.85 -6.91 -8.55
N SER A 52 -15.08 -5.82 -8.57
CA SER A 52 -14.37 -5.33 -9.78
C SER A 52 -13.00 -6.01 -9.98
N GLY A 53 -12.60 -6.91 -9.07
CA GLY A 53 -11.38 -7.70 -9.13
C GLY A 53 -10.21 -7.17 -8.30
N SER A 54 -10.36 -6.04 -7.60
CA SER A 54 -9.37 -5.54 -6.63
C SER A 54 -9.50 -6.32 -5.31
N ASN A 55 -9.11 -7.60 -5.34
CA ASN A 55 -9.26 -8.55 -4.23
C ASN A 55 -8.14 -8.48 -3.18
N PHE A 56 -7.04 -7.79 -3.43
CA PHE A 56 -6.02 -7.52 -2.43
C PHE A 56 -6.38 -6.26 -1.63
N LEU A 57 -6.81 -6.44 -0.38
CA LEU A 57 -7.14 -5.35 0.54
C LEU A 57 -5.94 -5.04 1.43
N ASN A 58 -5.49 -3.79 1.43
CA ASN A 58 -4.39 -3.34 2.26
C ASN A 58 -4.88 -2.46 3.43
N THR A 59 -4.48 -2.81 4.65
CA THR A 59 -4.80 -2.11 5.89
C THR A 59 -3.58 -2.03 6.82
N GLY A 60 -3.75 -1.51 8.04
CA GLY A 60 -2.69 -1.41 9.03
C GLY A 60 -3.21 -1.28 10.47
N ALA A 61 -2.40 -1.74 11.42
CA ALA A 61 -2.67 -1.69 12.85
C ALA A 61 -2.86 -0.27 13.41
N PHE A 62 -2.29 0.73 12.74
CA PHE A 62 -2.33 2.14 13.14
C PHE A 62 -3.14 3.02 12.17
N TYR A 63 -3.97 2.43 11.30
CA TYR A 63 -4.84 3.17 10.38
C TYR A 63 -6.08 3.72 11.11
N GLY A 64 -5.83 4.58 12.07
CA GLY A 64 -6.88 5.22 12.86
C GLY A 64 -6.33 6.43 13.60
N PRO A 65 -7.21 7.27 14.14
CA PRO A 65 -6.80 8.38 14.98
C PRO A 65 -6.02 7.88 16.21
N GLN A 66 -5.24 8.75 16.85
CA GLN A 66 -4.49 8.40 18.07
C GLN A 66 -5.38 7.81 19.18
N SER A 67 -6.64 8.25 19.26
CA SER A 67 -7.64 7.75 20.21
C SER A 67 -8.14 6.34 19.90
N ASP A 68 -8.07 5.90 18.63
CA ASP A 68 -8.40 4.55 18.20
C ASP A 68 -7.52 4.09 17.01
N PRO A 69 -6.27 3.68 17.27
CA PRO A 69 -5.33 3.32 16.21
C PRO A 69 -5.83 2.17 15.32
N TYR A 70 -6.62 1.26 15.90
CA TYR A 70 -7.14 0.07 15.24
C TYR A 70 -8.46 0.31 14.47
N ALA A 71 -8.90 1.56 14.30
CA ALA A 71 -10.19 1.88 13.70
C ALA A 71 -10.43 1.19 12.35
N ASN A 72 -9.42 1.07 11.48
CA ASN A 72 -9.56 0.36 10.20
C ASN A 72 -9.76 -1.14 10.36
N LEU A 73 -9.05 -1.79 11.29
CA LEU A 73 -9.22 -3.22 11.56
C LEU A 73 -10.61 -3.51 12.11
N LYS A 74 -11.11 -2.66 13.01
CA LYS A 74 -12.49 -2.76 13.53
C LYS A 74 -13.53 -2.58 12.44
N LEU A 75 -13.30 -1.65 11.50
CA LEU A 75 -14.15 -1.48 10.32
C LEU A 75 -14.16 -2.75 9.46
N LEU A 76 -12.99 -3.33 9.17
CA LEU A 76 -12.89 -4.56 8.39
C LEU A 76 -13.50 -5.77 9.11
N ARG A 77 -13.39 -5.86 10.44
CA ARG A 77 -14.09 -6.88 11.22
C ARG A 77 -15.60 -6.81 11.00
N ARG A 78 -16.20 -5.62 11.19
CA ARG A 78 -17.65 -5.43 10.97
C ARG A 78 -18.04 -5.70 9.52
N PHE A 79 -17.18 -5.34 8.56
CA PHE A 79 -17.38 -5.69 7.14
C PHE A 79 -17.47 -7.20 6.93
N TYR A 80 -16.51 -7.98 7.43
CA TYR A 80 -16.51 -9.44 7.26
C TYR A 80 -17.58 -10.16 8.09
N GLU A 81 -18.04 -9.56 9.20
CA GLU A 81 -19.20 -10.05 9.96
C GLU A 81 -20.50 -9.85 9.16
N ALA A 82 -20.65 -8.69 8.49
CA ALA A 82 -21.80 -8.39 7.64
C ALA A 82 -21.77 -9.13 6.28
N HIS A 83 -20.57 -9.44 5.78
CA HIS A 83 -20.32 -10.01 4.45
C HIS A 83 -19.31 -11.17 4.51
N PRO A 84 -19.62 -12.28 5.20
CA PRO A 84 -18.68 -13.37 5.47
C PRO A 84 -18.15 -14.05 4.20
N GLU A 85 -18.89 -14.01 3.09
CA GLU A 85 -18.47 -14.53 1.80
C GLU A 85 -17.22 -13.83 1.24
N TYR A 86 -16.95 -12.59 1.66
CA TYR A 86 -15.78 -11.85 1.21
C TYR A 86 -14.49 -12.35 1.86
N LYS A 87 -14.54 -13.08 2.99
CA LYS A 87 -13.34 -13.66 3.62
C LYS A 87 -12.56 -14.57 2.66
N ALA A 88 -13.27 -15.31 1.81
CA ALA A 88 -12.68 -16.20 0.80
C ALA A 88 -12.41 -15.50 -0.54
N LYS A 89 -12.96 -14.28 -0.76
CA LYS A 89 -12.75 -13.51 -1.98
C LYS A 89 -11.58 -12.53 -1.88
N THR A 90 -11.03 -12.31 -0.69
CA THR A 90 -10.00 -11.30 -0.45
C THR A 90 -8.70 -11.88 0.08
N VAL A 91 -7.60 -11.25 -0.31
CA VAL A 91 -6.30 -11.34 0.35
C VAL A 91 -6.15 -10.09 1.22
N LEU A 92 -6.05 -10.26 2.53
CA LEU A 92 -5.88 -9.17 3.49
C LEU A 92 -4.40 -9.01 3.85
N SER A 93 -3.82 -7.87 3.45
CA SER A 93 -2.50 -7.42 3.86
C SER A 93 -2.61 -6.42 5.00
N VAL A 94 -1.90 -6.68 6.10
CA VAL A 94 -1.90 -5.82 7.29
C VAL A 94 -0.50 -5.30 7.58
N LYS A 95 -0.35 -3.97 7.58
CA LYS A 95 0.83 -3.28 8.11
C LYS A 95 0.87 -3.29 9.62
N GLY A 96 1.99 -3.73 10.16
CA GLY A 96 2.26 -3.77 11.58
C GLY A 96 3.72 -3.47 11.91
N GLY A 97 4.19 -4.01 13.03
CA GLY A 97 5.56 -3.88 13.50
C GLY A 97 5.86 -2.48 14.01
N MET A 98 4.84 -1.77 14.49
CA MET A 98 4.95 -0.42 15.04
C MET A 98 4.39 -0.39 16.46
N SER A 99 4.99 0.43 17.33
CA SER A 99 4.52 0.59 18.72
C SER A 99 3.17 1.32 18.80
N ILE A 100 2.09 0.55 18.94
CA ILE A 100 0.73 1.10 19.11
C ILE A 100 0.57 1.80 20.47
N SER A 101 1.21 1.32 21.53
CA SER A 101 1.23 1.98 22.83
C SER A 101 1.93 3.34 22.74
N GLY A 102 3.09 3.40 22.08
CA GLY A 102 3.78 4.65 21.81
C GLY A 102 2.94 5.62 20.99
N TYR A 103 2.25 5.14 19.94
CA TYR A 103 1.33 5.96 19.16
C TYR A 103 0.21 6.55 20.00
N LYS A 104 -0.43 5.76 20.87
CA LYS A 104 -1.48 6.25 21.79
C LYS A 104 -0.95 7.33 22.74
N GLU A 105 0.27 7.19 23.23
CA GLU A 105 0.87 8.12 24.19
C GLU A 105 1.35 9.43 23.53
N LYS A 106 2.06 9.33 22.39
CA LYS A 106 2.84 10.44 21.81
C LYS A 106 2.41 10.82 20.39
N GLY A 107 1.31 10.26 19.89
CA GLY A 107 0.89 10.41 18.49
C GLY A 107 1.96 9.89 17.54
N MET A 108 2.09 10.54 16.37
CA MET A 108 3.02 10.10 15.32
C MET A 108 4.47 9.94 15.79
N GLY A 109 4.92 10.73 16.77
CA GLY A 109 6.28 10.61 17.33
C GLY A 109 6.52 9.30 18.10
N GLY A 110 5.46 8.67 18.61
CA GLY A 110 5.54 7.39 19.31
C GLY A 110 5.35 6.16 18.43
N LEU A 111 4.99 6.34 17.15
CA LEU A 111 4.86 5.25 16.20
C LEU A 111 6.26 4.83 15.70
N GLN A 112 6.98 4.08 16.52
CA GLN A 112 8.33 3.58 16.24
C GLN A 112 8.30 2.10 15.83
N PRO A 113 9.16 1.66 14.90
CA PRO A 113 9.21 0.26 14.51
C PRO A 113 9.72 -0.63 15.64
N ASP A 114 9.15 -1.82 15.78
CA ASP A 114 9.64 -2.87 16.69
C ASP A 114 9.64 -4.22 15.98
N SER A 115 10.85 -4.66 15.64
CA SER A 115 11.10 -5.92 14.93
C SER A 115 11.48 -7.08 15.83
N SER A 116 11.51 -6.89 17.16
CA SER A 116 11.74 -8.00 18.10
C SER A 116 10.63 -9.04 17.96
N VAL A 117 10.93 -10.31 18.27
CA VAL A 117 9.90 -11.37 18.23
C VAL A 117 8.75 -11.02 19.17
N GLU A 118 9.06 -10.49 20.36
CA GLU A 118 8.08 -10.07 21.36
C GLU A 118 7.22 -8.90 20.87
N GLY A 119 7.83 -7.90 20.23
CA GLY A 119 7.13 -6.74 19.68
C GLY A 119 6.20 -7.12 18.54
N LEU A 120 6.69 -7.93 17.58
CA LEU A 120 5.90 -8.42 16.46
C LEU A 120 4.76 -9.33 16.92
N GLU A 121 5.00 -10.22 17.88
CA GLU A 121 3.96 -11.10 18.44
C GLU A 121 2.89 -10.30 19.19
N ALA A 122 3.28 -9.28 19.96
CA ALA A 122 2.34 -8.40 20.64
C ALA A 122 1.46 -7.61 19.64
N ASP A 123 2.06 -7.09 18.56
CA ASP A 123 1.34 -6.40 17.49
C ASP A 123 0.37 -7.34 16.77
N LEU A 124 0.83 -8.52 16.33
CA LEU A 124 -0.01 -9.55 15.70
C LEU A 124 -1.16 -9.98 16.60
N LYS A 125 -0.93 -10.17 17.90
CA LYS A 125 -2.00 -10.46 18.86
C LYS A 125 -3.05 -9.35 18.88
N GLY A 126 -2.62 -8.10 18.93
CA GLY A 126 -3.50 -6.93 18.87
C GLY A 126 -4.31 -6.92 17.57
N ILE A 127 -3.66 -7.10 16.42
CA ILE A 127 -4.32 -7.15 15.11
C ILE A 127 -5.36 -8.28 15.08
N ARG A 128 -4.98 -9.50 15.48
CA ARG A 128 -5.85 -10.68 15.45
C ARG A 128 -7.08 -10.51 16.33
N GLU A 129 -6.93 -9.88 17.50
CA GLU A 129 -8.03 -9.54 18.41
C GLU A 129 -9.02 -8.58 17.73
N GLN A 130 -8.54 -7.52 17.10
CA GLN A 130 -9.39 -6.52 16.45
C GLN A 130 -10.08 -7.05 15.20
N LEU A 131 -9.45 -7.99 14.48
CA LEU A 131 -10.06 -8.72 13.37
C LEU A 131 -11.01 -9.85 13.83
N GLY A 132 -10.97 -10.22 15.12
CA GLY A 132 -11.73 -11.36 15.65
C GLY A 132 -11.26 -12.70 15.08
N THR A 133 -9.98 -12.81 14.73
CA THR A 133 -9.43 -13.94 13.97
C THR A 133 -9.67 -15.28 14.67
N ASP A 134 -9.33 -15.35 15.97
CA ASP A 134 -9.54 -16.54 16.80
C ASP A 134 -11.02 -16.81 17.12
N GLN A 135 -11.93 -15.93 16.64
CA GLN A 135 -13.39 -16.03 16.76
C GLN A 135 -14.05 -16.33 15.40
N GLY A 136 -13.28 -16.75 14.39
CA GLY A 136 -13.77 -17.02 13.04
C GLY A 136 -13.83 -15.78 12.13
N GLY A 137 -13.17 -14.68 12.53
CA GLY A 137 -12.94 -13.49 11.74
C GLY A 137 -12.01 -13.72 10.54
N LYS A 138 -11.54 -12.64 9.92
CA LYS A 138 -10.63 -12.74 8.78
C LYS A 138 -9.19 -12.98 9.26
N GLU A 139 -8.55 -14.03 8.78
CA GLU A 139 -7.12 -14.27 8.96
C GLU A 139 -6.25 -13.20 8.29
N ILE A 140 -5.03 -13.04 8.81
CA ILE A 140 -4.01 -12.17 8.23
C ILE A 140 -3.30 -12.96 7.13
N ASP A 141 -3.70 -12.78 5.88
CA ASP A 141 -3.10 -13.52 4.75
C ASP A 141 -1.66 -13.04 4.49
N VAL A 142 -1.44 -11.73 4.56
CA VAL A 142 -0.12 -11.11 4.38
C VAL A 142 0.16 -10.15 5.54
N TYR A 143 1.36 -10.23 6.12
CA TYR A 143 1.83 -9.31 7.13
C TYR A 143 3.09 -8.60 6.65
N GLU A 144 3.09 -7.28 6.79
CA GLU A 144 4.22 -6.42 6.43
C GLU A 144 4.60 -5.53 7.60
N MET A 145 5.89 -5.50 7.91
CA MET A 145 6.41 -4.46 8.78
C MET A 145 6.35 -3.12 8.05
N ALA A 146 5.68 -2.14 8.66
CA ALA A 146 5.45 -0.84 8.01
C ALA A 146 6.75 -0.09 7.73
N ARG A 147 7.76 -0.21 8.61
CA ARG A 147 9.07 0.42 8.47
C ARG A 147 10.17 -0.52 8.95
N ARG A 148 11.36 -0.38 8.38
CA ARG A 148 12.56 -1.06 8.90
C ARG A 148 12.87 -0.58 10.31
N ASP A 149 13.13 -1.53 11.19
CA ASP A 149 13.69 -1.24 12.51
C ASP A 149 15.22 -1.13 12.41
N PRO A 150 15.83 0.04 12.65
CA PRO A 150 17.28 0.21 12.52
C PRO A 150 18.08 -0.54 13.60
N ARG A 151 17.43 -1.07 14.64
CA ARG A 151 18.07 -1.82 15.72
C ARG A 151 18.39 -3.27 15.33
N SER A 152 17.82 -3.76 14.24
CA SER A 152 17.97 -5.14 13.74
C SER A 152 18.50 -5.15 12.31
N SER A 153 19.29 -6.19 11.96
CA SER A 153 19.63 -6.47 10.56
C SER A 153 18.40 -6.98 9.80
N VAL A 154 18.37 -6.82 8.47
CA VAL A 154 17.26 -7.33 7.66
C VAL A 154 17.14 -8.85 7.80
N LYS A 155 18.26 -9.57 7.80
CA LYS A 155 18.27 -11.01 8.09
C LYS A 155 17.60 -11.37 9.41
N GLN A 156 17.88 -10.64 10.49
CA GLN A 156 17.25 -10.90 11.79
C GLN A 156 15.75 -10.59 11.75
N ILE A 157 15.36 -9.47 11.12
CA ILE A 157 13.94 -9.12 10.95
C ILE A 157 13.20 -10.24 10.22
N MET A 158 13.77 -10.77 9.14
CA MET A 158 13.16 -11.87 8.38
C MET A 158 13.00 -13.13 9.21
N TYR A 159 14.01 -13.54 9.99
CA TYR A 159 13.87 -14.68 10.89
C TYR A 159 12.81 -14.47 11.98
N ASN A 160 12.73 -13.26 12.53
CA ASN A 160 11.70 -12.93 13.53
C ASN A 160 10.30 -13.01 12.91
N MET A 161 10.11 -12.52 11.69
CA MET A 161 8.84 -12.65 10.97
C MET A 161 8.53 -14.12 10.63
N LEU A 162 9.52 -14.89 10.15
CA LEU A 162 9.37 -16.32 9.85
C LEU A 162 8.93 -17.12 11.06
N ALA A 163 9.51 -16.83 12.24
CA ALA A 163 9.15 -17.49 13.50
C ALA A 163 7.67 -17.32 13.87
N LEU A 164 7.02 -16.25 13.40
CA LEU A 164 5.62 -15.94 13.68
C LEU A 164 4.67 -16.30 12.52
N SER A 165 5.21 -16.46 11.31
CA SER A 165 4.45 -16.80 10.09
C SER A 165 3.96 -18.26 10.07
N SER A 166 3.21 -18.62 9.03
CA SER A 166 2.79 -20.00 8.74
C SER A 166 3.86 -20.82 8.00
N GLU A 167 4.98 -20.20 7.64
CA GLU A 167 6.05 -20.81 6.86
C GLU A 167 6.81 -21.89 7.64
N THR A 168 7.35 -22.85 6.89
CA THR A 168 8.43 -23.72 7.38
C THR A 168 9.74 -23.25 6.76
N TYR A 169 10.73 -22.96 7.59
CA TYR A 169 11.99 -22.33 7.18
C TYR A 169 13.19 -23.00 7.84
N THR A 170 14.37 -22.75 7.27
CA THR A 170 15.64 -23.15 7.87
C THR A 170 16.12 -22.04 8.80
N ASP A 171 16.33 -22.31 10.08
CA ASP A 171 16.87 -21.34 11.03
C ASP A 171 18.37 -21.09 10.80
N GLU A 172 18.94 -20.16 11.58
CA GLU A 172 20.36 -19.80 11.50
C GLU A 172 21.33 -20.96 11.79
N ASN A 173 20.86 -22.04 12.43
CA ASN A 173 21.63 -23.23 12.75
C ASN A 173 21.42 -24.36 11.72
N GLY A 174 20.69 -24.11 10.63
CA GLY A 174 20.43 -25.10 9.59
C GLY A 174 19.27 -26.06 9.91
N LYS A 175 18.45 -25.78 10.93
CA LYS A 175 17.34 -26.65 11.34
C LYS A 175 16.03 -26.21 10.69
N GLN A 176 15.24 -27.18 10.22
CA GLN A 176 13.86 -26.91 9.80
C GLN A 176 12.96 -26.59 10.99
N VAL A 177 12.31 -25.43 10.95
CA VAL A 177 11.40 -24.91 11.98
C VAL A 177 10.09 -24.51 11.30
N LYS A 178 8.96 -24.79 11.96
CA LYS A 178 7.64 -24.28 11.57
C LYS A 178 7.32 -23.06 12.44
N GLY A 179 6.96 -21.94 11.83
CA GLY A 179 6.54 -20.74 12.54
C GLY A 179 5.23 -20.94 13.31
N LYS A 180 4.87 -19.96 14.15
CA LYS A 180 3.67 -20.01 15.02
C LYS A 180 2.34 -19.95 14.26
N GLY A 181 2.34 -19.55 12.98
CA GLY A 181 1.12 -19.47 12.17
C GLY A 181 0.20 -18.31 12.54
N LEU A 182 0.74 -17.18 13.00
CA LEU A 182 -0.05 -15.99 13.35
C LEU A 182 -0.52 -15.20 12.13
N PHE A 183 0.14 -15.40 10.98
CA PHE A 183 -0.21 -14.86 9.67
C PHE A 183 0.29 -15.80 8.55
N GLY A 184 -0.18 -15.60 7.32
CA GLY A 184 0.18 -16.41 6.16
C GLY A 184 1.59 -16.12 5.64
N HIS A 185 1.75 -15.01 4.93
CA HIS A 185 2.94 -14.69 4.14
C HIS A 185 3.59 -13.35 4.51
N ILE A 186 4.87 -13.22 4.17
CA ILE A 186 5.69 -12.04 4.48
C ILE A 186 5.64 -11.06 3.30
N SER A 187 5.35 -9.80 3.60
CA SER A 187 5.52 -8.67 2.68
C SER A 187 6.51 -7.64 3.27
N LEU A 188 7.17 -6.89 2.40
CA LEU A 188 8.11 -5.84 2.77
C LEU A 188 7.47 -4.47 2.51
N SER A 189 7.85 -3.45 3.27
CA SER A 189 7.42 -2.06 3.01
C SER A 189 8.58 -1.08 3.22
N GLU A 190 8.73 -0.13 2.29
CA GLU A 190 9.72 0.96 2.37
C GLU A 190 11.18 0.49 2.55
N LEU A 191 11.58 -0.60 1.88
CA LEU A 191 12.96 -1.08 1.84
C LEU A 191 13.64 -0.71 0.52
N GLY A 192 14.93 -0.36 0.59
CA GLY A 192 15.81 -0.19 -0.57
C GLY A 192 16.26 -1.52 -1.18
N LEU A 193 16.87 -1.45 -2.37
CA LEU A 193 17.23 -2.63 -3.18
C LEU A 193 18.06 -3.67 -2.41
N GLU A 194 19.11 -3.25 -1.71
CA GLU A 194 20.01 -4.18 -1.00
C GLU A 194 19.31 -4.85 0.18
N SER A 195 18.46 -4.10 0.91
CA SER A 195 17.61 -4.65 1.96
C SER A 195 16.60 -5.66 1.39
N ILE A 196 16.01 -5.40 0.21
CA ILE A 196 15.11 -6.35 -0.45
C ILE A 196 15.86 -7.63 -0.85
N LYS A 197 17.06 -7.52 -1.45
CA LYS A 197 17.89 -8.69 -1.81
C LYS A 197 18.23 -9.54 -0.58
N GLU A 198 18.64 -8.90 0.52
CA GLU A 198 18.92 -9.58 1.77
C GLU A 198 17.66 -10.31 2.29
N ALA A 199 16.50 -9.65 2.27
CA ALA A 199 15.25 -10.24 2.70
C ALA A 199 14.85 -11.48 1.86
N VAL A 200 14.92 -11.38 0.52
CA VAL A 200 14.62 -12.47 -0.42
C VAL A 200 15.57 -13.66 -0.22
N SER A 201 16.82 -13.42 0.19
CA SER A 201 17.76 -14.51 0.47
C SER A 201 17.43 -15.33 1.73
N VAL A 202 16.53 -14.82 2.58
CA VAL A 202 16.19 -15.44 3.88
C VAL A 202 14.75 -15.96 3.91
N ALA A 203 13.80 -15.22 3.32
CA ALA A 203 12.38 -15.52 3.43
C ALA A 203 11.67 -15.49 2.07
N PRO A 204 10.62 -16.31 1.88
CA PRO A 204 9.77 -16.23 0.71
C PRO A 204 8.91 -14.96 0.76
N ILE A 205 9.28 -13.95 -0.02
CA ILE A 205 8.58 -12.65 -0.04
C ILE A 205 7.39 -12.71 -0.99
N ALA A 206 6.19 -12.43 -0.47
CA ALA A 206 4.95 -12.41 -1.24
C ALA A 206 4.81 -11.14 -2.08
N CYS A 207 5.22 -10.00 -1.56
CA CYS A 207 5.20 -8.73 -2.27
C CYS A 207 6.03 -7.65 -1.55
N VAL A 208 6.22 -6.52 -2.23
CA VAL A 208 6.88 -5.32 -1.66
C VAL A 208 5.96 -4.13 -1.85
N GLU A 209 5.69 -3.37 -0.80
CA GLU A 209 4.94 -2.12 -0.88
C GLU A 209 5.87 -0.89 -0.86
N LEU A 210 5.77 -0.04 -1.89
CA LEU A 210 6.59 1.16 -2.09
C LEU A 210 5.75 2.31 -2.63
N GLU A 211 6.14 3.55 -2.34
CA GLU A 211 5.53 4.70 -3.00
C GLU A 211 6.03 4.75 -4.43
N VAL A 212 5.11 4.63 -5.40
CA VAL A 212 5.44 4.72 -6.83
C VAL A 212 4.32 5.50 -7.52
N SER A 213 4.68 6.56 -8.23
CA SER A 213 3.73 7.42 -8.95
C SER A 213 4.46 8.22 -10.02
N PRO A 214 3.76 9.00 -10.87
CA PRO A 214 4.41 9.94 -11.78
C PRO A 214 5.36 10.96 -11.11
N TRP A 215 5.23 11.16 -9.79
CA TRP A 215 6.11 12.03 -8.98
C TRP A 215 7.10 11.25 -8.10
N GLU A 216 7.11 9.92 -8.16
CA GLU A 216 7.95 9.08 -7.32
C GLU A 216 8.49 7.91 -8.14
N LEU A 217 9.70 8.05 -8.65
CA LEU A 217 10.35 7.11 -9.58
C LEU A 217 11.52 6.37 -8.95
N ASP A 218 11.81 6.57 -7.66
CA ASP A 218 12.98 5.99 -7.00
C ASP A 218 12.99 4.46 -7.09
N ALA A 219 11.83 3.79 -7.03
CA ALA A 219 11.74 2.34 -7.23
C ALA A 219 12.29 1.89 -8.61
N PHE A 220 12.05 2.68 -9.66
CA PHE A 220 12.62 2.42 -10.98
C PHE A 220 14.11 2.78 -11.01
N ASN A 221 14.45 4.00 -10.57
CA ASN A 221 15.80 4.56 -10.69
C ASN A 221 16.84 3.79 -9.87
N LEU A 222 16.41 3.17 -8.76
CA LEU A 222 17.26 2.37 -7.88
C LEU A 222 17.27 0.89 -8.23
N GLY A 223 16.66 0.47 -9.35
CA GLY A 223 16.68 -0.92 -9.84
C GLY A 223 15.79 -1.89 -9.05
N ILE A 224 14.88 -1.39 -8.21
CA ILE A 224 13.99 -2.23 -7.41
C ILE A 224 12.93 -2.90 -8.28
N VAL A 225 12.36 -2.15 -9.24
CA VAL A 225 11.37 -2.69 -10.19
C VAL A 225 11.97 -3.84 -11.00
N ASP A 226 13.18 -3.68 -11.51
CA ASP A 226 13.87 -4.70 -12.32
C ASP A 226 14.16 -5.96 -11.49
N TYR A 227 14.71 -5.78 -10.28
CA TYR A 227 14.98 -6.91 -9.40
C TYR A 227 13.69 -7.66 -9.00
N CYS A 228 12.63 -6.94 -8.65
CA CYS A 228 11.35 -7.57 -8.30
C CYS A 228 10.73 -8.30 -9.51
N ALA A 229 10.90 -7.79 -10.73
CA ALA A 229 10.49 -8.49 -11.95
C ALA A 229 11.26 -9.81 -12.14
N GLU A 230 12.58 -9.80 -11.97
CA GLU A 230 13.42 -11.00 -12.03
C GLU A 230 13.00 -12.05 -10.98
N GLN A 231 12.69 -11.61 -9.76
CA GLN A 231 12.25 -12.48 -8.67
C GLN A 231 10.77 -12.85 -8.73
N LYS A 232 9.99 -12.29 -9.67
CA LYS A 232 8.53 -12.44 -9.76
C LYS A 232 7.79 -12.03 -8.48
N ILE A 233 8.22 -10.93 -7.89
CA ILE A 233 7.64 -10.35 -6.67
C ILE A 233 6.84 -9.10 -7.08
N PRO A 234 5.51 -9.06 -6.88
CA PRO A 234 4.74 -7.85 -7.16
C PRO A 234 5.13 -6.68 -6.27
N ILE A 235 5.09 -5.47 -6.83
CA ILE A 235 5.23 -4.22 -6.11
C ILE A 235 3.85 -3.58 -5.96
N LEU A 236 3.38 -3.46 -4.73
CA LEU A 236 2.19 -2.70 -4.37
C LEU A 236 2.56 -1.21 -4.37
N ALA A 237 2.18 -0.50 -5.42
CA ALA A 237 2.53 0.90 -5.62
C ALA A 237 1.52 1.79 -4.86
N TYR A 238 1.86 2.18 -3.63
CA TYR A 238 1.00 3.03 -2.82
C TYR A 238 1.17 4.53 -3.16
N SER A 239 0.16 5.33 -2.80
CA SER A 239 0.00 6.72 -3.27
C SER A 239 0.10 6.89 -4.81
N PRO A 240 -0.43 5.96 -5.64
CA PRO A 240 -0.16 5.96 -7.08
C PRO A 240 -0.71 7.19 -7.82
N THR A 241 -1.67 7.90 -7.19
CA THR A 241 -2.29 9.11 -7.71
C THR A 241 -1.56 10.41 -7.33
N GLY A 242 -0.32 10.31 -6.82
CA GLY A 242 0.41 11.47 -6.28
C GLY A 242 -0.31 12.04 -5.05
N LYS A 243 -0.78 11.18 -4.14
CA LYS A 243 -1.55 11.55 -2.94
C LYS A 243 -2.82 12.37 -3.22
N GLY A 244 -3.40 12.16 -4.41
CA GLY A 244 -4.63 12.79 -4.86
C GLY A 244 -4.46 13.87 -5.93
N ILE A 245 -3.23 14.25 -6.31
CA ILE A 245 -2.97 15.23 -7.38
C ILE A 245 -3.66 14.81 -8.68
N LEU A 246 -3.57 13.54 -9.09
CA LEU A 246 -4.23 13.04 -10.32
C LEU A 246 -5.76 13.02 -10.27
N SER A 247 -6.37 13.23 -9.10
CA SER A 247 -7.84 13.29 -9.02
C SER A 247 -8.40 14.58 -9.61
N GLY A 248 -7.57 15.61 -9.78
CA GLY A 248 -7.97 16.96 -10.19
C GLY A 248 -8.62 17.78 -9.06
N ASN A 249 -8.91 17.18 -7.90
CA ASN A 249 -9.60 17.86 -6.79
C ASN A 249 -8.68 18.70 -5.91
N ILE A 250 -7.36 18.62 -6.07
CA ILE A 250 -6.38 19.40 -5.31
C ILE A 250 -5.73 20.37 -6.29
N GLN A 251 -6.15 21.64 -6.28
CA GLN A 251 -5.56 22.72 -7.08
C GLN A 251 -4.80 23.73 -6.22
N LYS A 252 -5.15 23.79 -4.93
CA LYS A 252 -4.49 24.60 -3.90
C LYS A 252 -4.53 23.88 -2.55
N PRO A 253 -3.66 24.23 -1.58
CA PRO A 253 -3.64 23.55 -0.27
C PRO A 253 -4.99 23.59 0.45
N GLU A 254 -5.79 24.63 0.19
CA GLU A 254 -7.11 24.84 0.81
C GLU A 254 -8.18 23.84 0.37
N ASP A 255 -7.96 23.11 -0.72
CA ASP A 255 -8.89 22.08 -1.19
C ASP A 255 -8.82 20.80 -0.32
N LEU A 256 -7.81 20.68 0.53
CA LEU A 256 -7.69 19.64 1.55
C LEU A 256 -8.46 20.04 2.82
N PRO A 257 -9.01 19.11 3.61
CA PRO A 257 -9.53 19.44 4.95
C PRO A 257 -8.47 20.11 5.83
N GLU A 258 -8.87 21.00 6.76
CA GLU A 258 -7.95 21.77 7.61
C GLU A 258 -6.99 20.88 8.42
N ASN A 259 -7.48 19.75 8.94
CA ASN A 259 -6.71 18.79 9.73
C ASN A 259 -6.05 17.68 8.89
N ASP A 260 -6.03 17.81 7.56
CA ASP A 260 -5.44 16.79 6.68
C ASP A 260 -3.90 16.86 6.72
N ILE A 261 -3.26 15.73 7.06
CA ILE A 261 -1.80 15.62 7.15
C ILE A 261 -1.08 16.01 5.86
N ARG A 262 -1.75 15.91 4.71
CA ARG A 262 -1.21 16.27 3.40
C ARG A 262 -0.89 17.77 3.29
N ARG A 263 -1.55 18.63 4.07
CA ARG A 263 -1.22 20.08 4.12
C ARG A 263 0.20 20.34 4.64
N HIS A 264 0.78 19.39 5.36
CA HIS A 264 2.15 19.47 5.89
C HIS A 264 3.18 18.74 5.03
N MET A 265 2.80 18.22 3.85
CA MET A 265 3.74 17.58 2.93
C MET A 265 4.32 18.60 1.96
N ASP A 266 5.66 18.63 1.82
CA ASP A 266 6.36 19.57 0.95
C ASP A 266 5.79 19.56 -0.48
N ARG A 267 5.48 18.37 -1.04
CA ARG A 267 4.94 18.19 -2.40
C ARG A 267 3.57 18.83 -2.65
N LEU A 268 2.77 19.03 -1.59
CA LEU A 268 1.37 19.47 -1.65
C LEU A 268 1.15 20.87 -1.09
N ASN A 269 2.22 21.67 -0.96
CA ASN A 269 2.15 23.01 -0.38
C ASN A 269 2.87 24.05 -1.25
N GLY A 270 2.39 25.31 -1.20
CA GLY A 270 3.00 26.48 -1.83
C GLY A 270 3.35 26.28 -3.31
N GLU A 271 4.53 26.80 -3.69
CA GLU A 271 5.05 26.71 -5.06
C GLU A 271 5.31 25.26 -5.52
N ASN A 272 5.57 24.33 -4.59
CA ASN A 272 5.76 22.93 -4.94
C ASN A 272 4.47 22.32 -5.52
N LEU A 273 3.31 22.58 -4.91
CA LEU A 273 2.03 22.10 -5.44
C LEU A 273 1.79 22.67 -6.84
N ALA A 274 1.97 23.99 -7.02
CA ALA A 274 1.80 24.64 -8.32
C ALA A 274 2.68 23.98 -9.40
N LYS A 275 3.95 23.69 -9.07
CA LYS A 275 4.85 22.99 -9.98
C LYS A 275 4.37 21.57 -10.29
N ASN A 276 4.00 20.80 -9.27
CA ASN A 276 3.54 19.42 -9.42
C ASN A 276 2.23 19.30 -10.22
N LEU A 277 1.38 20.33 -10.19
CA LEU A 277 0.16 20.39 -11.00
C LEU A 277 0.44 20.53 -12.50
N GLU A 278 1.61 21.01 -12.92
CA GLU A 278 1.99 21.02 -14.34
C GLU A 278 1.97 19.60 -14.92
N LEU A 279 2.56 18.62 -14.22
CA LEU A 279 2.50 17.22 -14.66
C LEU A 279 1.06 16.67 -14.62
N ALA A 280 0.27 17.04 -13.63
CA ALA A 280 -1.14 16.64 -13.55
C ALA A 280 -1.96 17.14 -14.76
N ASN A 281 -1.69 18.36 -15.21
CA ASN A 281 -2.33 18.97 -16.38
C ASN A 281 -1.93 18.29 -17.70
N GLU A 282 -0.71 17.78 -17.80
CA GLU A 282 -0.26 16.95 -18.92
C GLU A 282 -1.03 15.62 -18.96
N PHE A 283 -1.16 14.94 -17.82
CA PHE A 283 -1.99 13.74 -17.70
C PHE A 283 -3.44 14.02 -18.06
N LYS A 284 -4.00 15.15 -17.60
CA LYS A 284 -5.36 15.58 -17.96
C LYS A 284 -5.54 15.77 -19.46
N THR A 285 -4.57 16.40 -20.11
CA THR A 285 -4.60 16.64 -21.56
C THR A 285 -4.53 15.32 -22.33
N LEU A 286 -3.64 14.41 -21.95
CA LEU A 286 -3.49 13.12 -22.61
C LEU A 286 -4.69 12.20 -22.36
N ALA A 287 -5.30 12.26 -21.17
CA ALA A 287 -6.47 11.48 -20.82
C ALA A 287 -7.70 11.87 -21.66
N ALA A 288 -7.88 13.18 -21.91
CA ALA A 288 -8.91 13.70 -22.81
C ALA A 288 -8.66 13.37 -24.29
N GLN A 289 -7.42 13.08 -24.68
CA GLN A 289 -7.05 12.70 -26.06
C GLN A 289 -7.13 11.18 -26.30
N HIS A 290 -7.19 10.38 -25.23
CA HIS A 290 -7.29 8.94 -25.32
C HIS A 290 -8.68 8.52 -25.85
N GLN A 291 -8.76 7.42 -26.60
CA GLN A 291 -10.02 6.92 -27.17
C GLN A 291 -10.24 5.45 -26.75
N PRO A 292 -11.30 5.13 -25.96
CA PRO A 292 -12.26 6.06 -25.36
C PRO A 292 -11.61 7.00 -24.33
N GLU A 293 -12.22 8.16 -24.07
CA GLU A 293 -11.75 9.09 -23.04
C GLU A 293 -11.66 8.39 -21.67
N VAL A 294 -10.59 8.68 -20.93
CA VAL A 294 -10.36 8.15 -19.57
C VAL A 294 -10.10 9.28 -18.59
N THR A 295 -10.20 9.02 -17.29
CA THR A 295 -9.82 10.04 -16.28
C THR A 295 -8.30 10.17 -16.16
N PRO A 296 -7.76 11.30 -15.66
CA PRO A 296 -6.32 11.43 -15.42
C PRO A 296 -5.81 10.41 -14.38
N THR A 297 -6.66 10.05 -13.42
CA THR A 297 -6.37 8.98 -12.45
C THR A 297 -6.25 7.64 -13.15
N GLN A 298 -7.24 7.27 -13.98
CA GLN A 298 -7.20 6.04 -14.76
C GLN A 298 -5.97 5.95 -15.65
N LEU A 299 -5.62 7.03 -16.35
CA LEU A 299 -4.43 7.08 -17.19
C LEU A 299 -3.14 6.87 -16.39
N GLY A 300 -3.03 7.47 -15.20
CA GLY A 300 -1.87 7.29 -14.31
C GLY A 300 -1.73 5.87 -13.77
N LEU A 301 -2.85 5.25 -13.39
CA LEU A 301 -2.84 3.85 -12.93
C LEU A 301 -2.51 2.88 -14.08
N ALA A 302 -3.09 3.10 -15.26
CA ALA A 302 -2.79 2.31 -16.46
C ALA A 302 -1.32 2.44 -16.87
N TRP A 303 -0.75 3.65 -16.80
CA TRP A 303 0.68 3.88 -17.03
C TRP A 303 1.54 3.05 -16.07
N LEU A 304 1.28 3.10 -14.75
CA LEU A 304 2.02 2.28 -13.78
C LEU A 304 1.96 0.78 -14.11
N ILE A 305 0.76 0.27 -14.45
CA ILE A 305 0.56 -1.15 -14.79
C ILE A 305 1.35 -1.53 -16.04
N LYS A 306 1.40 -0.67 -17.06
CA LYS A 306 2.12 -0.94 -18.32
C LYS A 306 3.63 -0.64 -18.23
N SER A 307 4.07 0.13 -17.24
CA SER A 307 5.50 0.43 -17.00
C SER A 307 6.28 -0.77 -16.48
N SER A 308 5.63 -1.76 -15.86
CA SER A 308 6.26 -3.02 -15.47
C SER A 308 5.23 -4.11 -15.16
N ASP A 309 5.58 -5.35 -15.50
CA ASP A 309 4.74 -6.52 -15.24
C ASP A 309 4.56 -6.83 -13.76
N VAL A 310 5.35 -6.26 -12.85
CA VAL A 310 5.20 -6.46 -11.39
C VAL A 310 4.50 -5.32 -10.66
N LEU A 311 4.18 -4.20 -11.32
CA LEU A 311 3.52 -3.09 -10.65
C LEU A 311 2.01 -3.32 -10.50
N VAL A 312 1.55 -3.17 -9.27
CA VAL A 312 0.14 -3.26 -8.86
C VAL A 312 -0.21 -1.97 -8.11
N PRO A 313 -0.84 -0.98 -8.75
CA PRO A 313 -1.25 0.24 -8.07
C PRO A 313 -2.19 -0.05 -6.90
N LEU A 314 -1.97 0.64 -5.78
CA LEU A 314 -2.75 0.53 -4.54
C LEU A 314 -3.45 1.88 -4.23
N PRO A 315 -4.43 2.33 -5.04
CA PRO A 315 -5.21 3.50 -4.70
C PRO A 315 -6.19 3.22 -3.56
N GLY A 316 -6.44 4.23 -2.72
CA GLY A 316 -7.46 4.18 -1.67
C GLY A 316 -8.61 5.16 -1.94
N THR A 317 -9.82 4.81 -1.53
CA THR A 317 -10.98 5.69 -1.61
C THR A 317 -12.10 5.19 -0.68
N SER A 318 -13.00 6.09 -0.29
CA SER A 318 -14.25 5.78 0.42
C SER A 318 -15.47 5.81 -0.50
N LYS A 319 -15.30 5.96 -1.82
CA LYS A 319 -16.41 6.09 -2.78
C LYS A 319 -16.43 4.90 -3.73
N ALA A 320 -17.54 4.15 -3.75
CA ALA A 320 -17.74 2.98 -4.60
C ALA A 320 -17.47 3.27 -6.09
N ALA A 321 -17.99 4.38 -6.63
CA ALA A 321 -17.74 4.78 -8.02
C ALA A 321 -16.25 4.96 -8.33
N ARG A 322 -15.46 5.50 -7.38
CA ARG A 322 -14.01 5.67 -7.54
C ARG A 322 -13.26 4.35 -7.39
N ALA A 323 -13.71 3.46 -6.51
CA ALA A 323 -13.12 2.13 -6.37
C ALA A 323 -13.25 1.36 -7.68
N LYS A 324 -14.43 1.43 -8.30
CA LYS A 324 -14.68 0.88 -9.62
C LYS A 324 -13.83 1.55 -10.72
N GLU A 325 -13.84 2.87 -10.80
CA GLU A 325 -13.05 3.65 -11.78
C GLU A 325 -11.56 3.27 -11.72
N ASN A 326 -11.02 3.13 -10.50
CA ASN A 326 -9.64 2.76 -10.26
C ASN A 326 -9.34 1.33 -10.71
N ALA A 327 -10.22 0.37 -10.38
CA ALA A 327 -10.05 -1.02 -10.81
C ALA A 327 -10.07 -1.13 -12.34
N ASP A 328 -11.02 -0.48 -13.00
CA ASP A 328 -11.16 -0.49 -14.46
C ASP A 328 -9.91 0.03 -15.20
N ALA A 329 -9.04 0.80 -14.53
CA ALA A 329 -7.78 1.27 -15.11
C ALA A 329 -6.87 0.14 -15.59
N ALA A 330 -6.97 -1.05 -15.00
CA ALA A 330 -6.23 -2.24 -15.42
C ALA A 330 -6.62 -2.77 -16.80
N ASN A 331 -7.79 -2.38 -17.32
CA ASN A 331 -8.28 -2.78 -18.64
C ASN A 331 -7.98 -1.73 -19.72
N ILE A 332 -7.31 -0.62 -19.37
CA ILE A 332 -6.99 0.44 -20.32
C ILE A 332 -5.76 0.02 -21.11
N GLU A 333 -5.93 -0.03 -22.43
CA GLU A 333 -4.84 -0.25 -23.36
C GLU A 333 -4.22 1.08 -23.76
N LEU A 334 -2.93 1.24 -23.47
CA LEU A 334 -2.16 2.41 -23.90
C LEU A 334 -1.40 2.05 -25.17
N ASP A 335 -1.71 2.72 -26.27
CA ASP A 335 -0.92 2.58 -27.48
C ASP A 335 0.54 3.04 -27.25
N ALA A 336 1.46 2.58 -28.10
CA ALA A 336 2.88 2.86 -27.96
C ALA A 336 3.21 4.37 -28.00
N GLN A 337 2.43 5.17 -28.71
CA GLN A 337 2.64 6.61 -28.80
C GLN A 337 2.22 7.32 -27.51
N THR A 338 1.08 6.95 -26.95
CA THR A 338 0.55 7.46 -25.68
C THR A 338 1.48 7.05 -24.53
N MET A 339 1.89 5.78 -24.48
CA MET A 339 2.85 5.30 -23.48
C MET A 339 4.17 6.08 -23.56
N LYS A 340 4.73 6.27 -24.77
CA LYS A 340 5.96 7.04 -24.94
C LYS A 340 5.81 8.50 -24.48
N LYS A 341 4.70 9.17 -24.81
CA LYS A 341 4.44 10.54 -24.36
C LYS A 341 4.39 10.63 -22.84
N LEU A 342 3.71 9.70 -22.18
CA LEU A 342 3.62 9.64 -20.72
C LEU A 342 5.01 9.43 -20.10
N ASP A 343 5.76 8.46 -20.60
CA ASP A 343 7.13 8.20 -20.17
C ASP A 343 8.05 9.41 -20.30
N ASP A 344 8.04 10.06 -21.46
CA ASP A 344 8.86 11.24 -21.71
C ASP A 344 8.51 12.37 -20.72
N LYS A 345 7.20 12.62 -20.51
CA LYS A 345 6.73 13.65 -19.58
C LYS A 345 7.13 13.33 -18.14
N VAL A 346 6.94 12.10 -17.69
CA VAL A 346 7.27 11.65 -16.33
C VAL A 346 8.78 11.72 -16.09
N LYS A 347 9.60 11.21 -17.02
CA LYS A 347 11.07 11.19 -16.88
C LYS A 347 11.70 12.59 -16.94
N GLN A 348 11.11 13.51 -17.70
CA GLN A 348 11.60 14.90 -17.79
C GLN A 348 11.13 15.78 -16.63
N PHE A 349 10.06 15.39 -15.94
CA PHE A 349 9.48 16.19 -14.89
C PHE A 349 10.30 16.11 -13.60
N LYS A 350 10.76 17.25 -13.10
CA LYS A 350 11.40 17.35 -11.79
C LYS A 350 10.34 17.62 -10.73
N THR A 351 10.03 16.62 -9.93
CA THR A 351 9.13 16.74 -8.77
C THR A 351 9.61 17.82 -7.81
N ALA A 352 8.69 18.68 -7.38
CA ALA A 352 8.96 19.76 -6.43
C ALA A 352 8.55 19.33 -5.02
N GLY A 353 9.42 19.60 -4.04
CA GLY A 353 9.24 19.20 -2.64
C GLY A 353 9.45 17.70 -2.37
N GLY A 354 9.76 17.37 -1.12
CA GLY A 354 9.86 15.97 -0.67
C GLY A 354 8.49 15.31 -0.47
N ARG A 355 8.49 13.97 -0.37
CA ARG A 355 7.30 13.14 -0.03
C ARG A 355 6.62 13.60 1.26
N TYR A 356 7.43 14.05 2.22
CA TYR A 356 7.03 14.61 3.51
C TYR A 356 7.90 15.85 3.82
N ASN A 357 7.48 16.64 4.81
CA ASN A 357 8.31 17.71 5.34
C ASN A 357 9.63 17.21 5.92
N LYS A 358 10.57 18.14 6.12
CA LYS A 358 11.92 17.82 6.62
C LYS A 358 11.88 17.03 7.93
N ALA A 359 11.09 17.47 8.91
CA ALA A 359 11.00 16.79 10.21
C ALA A 359 10.58 15.32 10.04
N ALA A 360 9.53 15.06 9.26
CA ALA A 360 9.11 13.69 8.98
C ALA A 360 10.19 12.88 8.25
N ARG A 361 10.89 13.46 7.27
CA ARG A 361 11.98 12.77 6.55
C ARG A 361 13.18 12.42 7.42
N ASP A 362 13.49 13.23 8.42
CA ASP A 362 14.59 12.97 9.35
C ASP A 362 14.29 11.79 10.31
N HIS A 363 13.01 11.39 10.45
CA HIS A 363 12.55 10.37 11.39
C HIS A 363 11.91 9.14 10.75
N LEU A 364 11.34 9.27 9.56
CA LEU A 364 10.81 8.16 8.77
C LEU A 364 11.99 7.56 8.01
N ALA A 365 12.49 6.40 8.43
CA ALA A 365 13.50 5.61 7.71
C ALA A 365 12.92 5.08 6.39
N LEU A 366 12.64 5.98 5.44
CA LEU A 366 12.19 5.66 4.09
C LEU A 366 13.35 5.07 3.31
N TRP A 367 13.07 4.03 2.55
CA TRP A 367 14.06 3.27 1.77
C TRP A 367 15.07 2.46 2.59
N GLY A 368 14.80 2.28 3.89
CA GLY A 368 15.43 1.28 4.76
C GLY A 368 16.93 1.21 4.68
#